data_AF-A0A4S8PF75-F1
#
_entry.id   AF-A0A4S8PF75-F1
#
_cell.length_a   1.000
_cell.length_b   1.000
_cell.length_c   1.000
_cell.angle_alpha   90.00
_cell.angle_beta   90.00
_cell.angle_gamma   90.00
#
_symmetry.space_group_name_H-M   'P 1'
#
loop_
_entity.id
_entity.type
_entity.pdbx_description
1 polymer ?
#
loop_
_entity_poly.entity_id
_entity_poly.type
_entity_poly.pdbx_seq_one_letter_code
_entity_poly.pdbx_strand_id
1 'polypeptide(L)'
;MGHVDIPEDYEDRLREGRRAADRLPEGPARDTASAALAAAPSREDHARAAALAAEASALTGALAEAAFDGTDAGRVAWLRLDFTGRLRELSLSPTIDRLSNKAVADAIEAAWTAAEAARSEHVLRLERDRAALLAGRVPDPLGDAIRDRVARSTAERFAHVTDDDLCAAEVNLEGRLVELKFLVPNATVDTDCEALAETAAAVIALVQARAAERMSEVVASCLG
;
A
#
# COMPACT_ATOMS: atom_id res chain seq x y z
N MET A 1 18.02 -8.36 9.63
CA MET A 1 17.91 -9.72 9.04
C MET A 1 19.33 -10.11 8.64
N GLY A 2 19.90 -11.18 9.21
CA GLY A 2 21.31 -11.53 8.99
C GLY A 2 21.53 -12.00 7.55
N HIS A 3 22.56 -11.46 6.90
CA HIS A 3 23.00 -11.96 5.60
C HIS A 3 23.46 -13.41 5.77
N VAL A 4 22.74 -14.34 5.15
CA VAL A 4 23.22 -15.72 5.06
C VAL A 4 24.14 -15.77 3.85
N ASP A 5 25.44 -15.65 4.09
CA ASP A 5 26.44 -15.84 3.06
C ASP A 5 26.57 -17.34 2.76
N ILE A 6 26.27 -17.73 1.51
CA ILE A 6 26.52 -19.10 1.07
C ILE A 6 28.03 -19.29 0.93
N PRO A 7 28.62 -20.30 1.61
CA PRO A 7 30.05 -20.57 1.52
C PRO A 7 30.54 -20.73 0.09
N GLU A 8 31.77 -20.30 -0.19
CA GLU A 8 32.36 -20.40 -1.53
C GLU A 8 32.47 -21.85 -2.03
N ASP A 9 32.66 -22.79 -1.10
CA ASP A 9 32.76 -24.23 -1.32
C ASP A 9 31.40 -24.95 -1.31
N TYR A 10 30.27 -24.24 -1.31
CA TYR A 10 28.93 -24.84 -1.22
C TYR A 10 28.66 -25.90 -2.31
N GLU A 11 29.03 -25.60 -3.56
CA GLU A 11 28.84 -26.55 -4.68
C GLU A 11 29.76 -27.76 -4.55
N ASP A 12 30.92 -27.59 -3.92
CA ASP A 12 31.86 -28.68 -3.63
C ASP A 12 31.29 -29.57 -2.53
N ARG A 13 30.70 -28.97 -1.49
CA ARG A 13 29.98 -29.66 -0.40
C ARG A 13 28.76 -30.40 -0.91
N LEU A 14 27.98 -29.82 -1.85
CA LEU A 14 26.86 -30.52 -2.48
C LEU A 14 27.33 -31.72 -3.30
N ARG A 15 28.41 -31.57 -4.08
CA ARG A 15 29.00 -32.68 -4.84
C ARG A 15 29.52 -33.78 -3.92
N GLU A 16 30.18 -33.41 -2.82
CA GLU A 16 30.63 -34.37 -1.80
C GLU A 16 29.45 -35.08 -1.13
N GLY A 17 28.41 -34.34 -0.75
CA GLY A 17 27.18 -34.89 -0.17
C GLY A 17 26.49 -35.88 -1.10
N ARG A 18 26.40 -35.58 -2.40
CA ARG A 18 25.85 -36.50 -3.41
C ARG A 18 26.67 -37.80 -3.49
N ARG A 19 28.00 -37.68 -3.54
CA ARG A 19 28.90 -38.84 -3.51
C ARG A 19 28.79 -39.65 -2.23
N ALA A 20 28.50 -39.01 -1.09
CA ALA A 20 28.31 -39.69 0.19
C ALA A 20 26.95 -40.41 0.24
N ALA A 21 25.88 -39.79 -0.26
CA ALA A 21 24.56 -40.39 -0.37
C ALA A 21 24.58 -41.66 -1.25
N ASP A 22 25.37 -41.66 -2.32
CA ASP A 22 25.54 -42.83 -3.20
C ASP A 22 26.19 -44.04 -2.52
N ARG A 23 26.90 -43.84 -1.41
CA ARG A 23 27.53 -44.92 -0.62
C ARG A 23 26.61 -45.49 0.45
N LEU A 24 25.46 -44.88 0.71
CA LEU A 24 24.48 -45.42 1.64
C LEU A 24 23.88 -46.72 1.08
N PRO A 25 23.52 -47.69 1.95
CA PRO A 25 22.74 -48.84 1.53
C PRO A 25 21.43 -48.41 0.86
N GLU A 26 20.95 -49.19 -0.10
CA GLU A 26 19.64 -48.95 -0.71
C GLU A 26 18.54 -48.95 0.36
N GLY A 27 17.63 -47.97 0.28
CA GLY A 27 16.53 -47.83 1.22
C GLY A 27 16.16 -46.36 1.50
N PRO A 28 15.16 -46.15 2.36
CA PRO A 28 14.51 -44.85 2.54
C PRO A 28 15.46 -43.70 2.93
N ALA A 29 16.52 -44.00 3.68
CA ALA A 29 17.51 -43.00 4.09
C ALA A 29 18.33 -42.48 2.90
N ARG A 30 18.74 -43.36 1.98
CA ARG A 30 19.43 -42.99 0.74
C ARG A 30 18.53 -42.18 -0.18
N ASP A 31 17.28 -42.61 -0.32
CA ASP A 31 16.30 -41.94 -1.18
C ASP A 31 16.00 -40.52 -0.66
N THR A 32 15.82 -40.39 0.66
CA THR A 32 15.58 -39.09 1.31
C THR A 32 16.79 -38.16 1.17
N ALA A 33 18.00 -38.66 1.42
CA ALA A 33 19.22 -37.86 1.27
C ALA A 33 19.43 -37.40 -0.18
N SER A 34 19.20 -38.29 -1.14
CA SER A 34 19.30 -37.99 -2.57
C SER A 34 18.27 -36.96 -3.01
N ALA A 35 17.02 -37.10 -2.55
CA ALA A 35 15.96 -36.13 -2.82
C ALA A 35 16.29 -34.74 -2.24
N ALA A 36 16.77 -34.67 -1.00
CA ALA A 36 17.16 -33.41 -0.37
C ALA A 36 18.33 -32.72 -1.08
N LEU A 37 19.36 -33.47 -1.48
CA LEU A 37 20.53 -32.95 -2.21
C LEU A 37 20.23 -32.57 -3.67
N ALA A 38 19.21 -33.20 -4.26
CA ALA A 38 18.70 -32.83 -5.58
C ALA A 38 17.84 -31.55 -5.52
N ALA A 39 17.13 -31.33 -4.40
CA ALA A 39 16.32 -30.14 -4.17
C ALA A 39 17.13 -28.92 -3.67
N ALA A 40 18.41 -29.09 -3.36
CA ALA A 40 19.26 -28.00 -2.89
C ALA A 40 19.45 -26.93 -3.98
N PRO A 41 19.16 -25.64 -3.70
CA PRO A 41 19.30 -24.56 -4.67
C PRO A 41 20.76 -24.30 -5.01
N SER A 42 21.04 -23.85 -6.23
CA SER A 42 22.41 -23.49 -6.63
C SER A 42 22.85 -22.15 -6.00
N ARG A 43 24.17 -21.88 -5.98
CA ARG A 43 24.68 -20.53 -5.64
C ARG A 43 24.11 -19.45 -6.55
N GLU A 44 23.90 -19.77 -7.83
CA GLU A 44 23.31 -18.86 -8.80
C GLU A 44 21.85 -18.54 -8.47
N ASP A 45 21.06 -19.55 -8.08
CA ASP A 45 19.68 -19.36 -7.63
C ASP A 45 19.60 -18.46 -6.40
N HIS A 46 20.49 -18.67 -5.43
CA HIS A 46 20.56 -17.82 -4.25
C HIS A 46 21.00 -16.39 -4.59
N ALA A 47 22.01 -16.22 -5.45
CA ALA A 47 22.44 -14.90 -5.89
C ALA A 47 21.32 -14.13 -6.61
N ARG A 48 20.54 -14.82 -7.46
CA ARG A 48 19.36 -14.27 -8.11
C ARG A 48 18.26 -13.91 -7.12
N ALA A 49 17.97 -14.78 -6.16
CA ALA A 49 16.98 -14.51 -5.11
C ALA A 49 17.39 -13.32 -4.23
N ALA A 50 18.67 -13.22 -3.88
CA ALA A 50 19.22 -12.08 -3.13
C ALA A 50 19.12 -10.77 -3.92
N ALA A 51 19.42 -10.80 -5.23
CA ALA A 51 19.27 -9.64 -6.10
C ALA A 51 17.80 -9.18 -6.20
N LEU A 52 16.85 -10.10 -6.35
CA LEU A 52 15.41 -9.80 -6.36
C LEU A 52 14.94 -9.24 -5.01
N ALA A 53 15.43 -9.80 -3.88
CA ALA A 53 15.10 -9.29 -2.56
C ALA A 53 15.65 -7.87 -2.33
N ALA A 54 16.86 -7.57 -2.80
CA ALA A 54 17.43 -6.24 -2.76
C ALA A 54 16.63 -5.25 -3.61
N GLU A 55 16.23 -5.65 -4.82
CA GLU A 55 15.38 -4.85 -5.70
C GLU A 55 14.00 -4.59 -5.07
N ALA A 56 13.37 -5.60 -4.47
CA ALA A 56 12.11 -5.47 -3.77
C ALA A 56 12.22 -4.54 -2.54
N SER A 57 13.31 -4.64 -1.78
CA SER A 57 13.57 -3.74 -0.65
C SER A 57 13.75 -2.30 -1.10
N ALA A 58 14.49 -2.08 -2.19
CA ALA A 58 14.66 -0.75 -2.78
C ALA A 58 13.33 -0.19 -3.28
N LEU A 59 12.48 -1.03 -3.89
CA LEU A 59 11.14 -0.65 -4.32
C LEU A 59 10.25 -0.26 -3.14
N THR A 60 10.26 -1.03 -2.04
CA THR A 60 9.52 -0.68 -0.82
C THR A 60 9.97 0.67 -0.25
N GLY A 61 11.27 0.95 -0.25
CA GLY A 61 11.81 2.26 0.15
C GLY A 61 11.32 3.39 -0.76
N ALA A 62 11.39 3.20 -2.09
CA ALA A 62 10.91 4.17 -3.06
C ALA A 62 9.40 4.43 -2.95
N LEU A 63 8.60 3.39 -2.68
CA LEU A 63 7.16 3.52 -2.44
C LEU A 63 6.88 4.32 -1.17
N ALA A 64 7.64 4.10 -0.09
CA ALA A 64 7.46 4.83 1.17
C ALA A 64 7.69 6.35 1.04
N GLU A 65 8.56 6.77 0.10
CA GLU A 65 8.84 8.17 -0.19
C GLU A 65 7.93 8.75 -1.29
N ALA A 66 7.15 7.92 -1.98
CA ALA A 66 6.30 8.37 -3.08
C ALA A 66 5.10 9.19 -2.58
N ALA A 67 4.88 10.32 -3.25
CA ALA A 67 3.79 11.24 -2.97
C ALA A 67 3.05 11.62 -4.27
N PHE A 68 1.74 11.80 -4.16
CA PHE A 68 0.84 12.01 -5.27
C PHE A 68 0.02 13.26 -5.04
N ASP A 69 0.35 14.29 -5.82
CA ASP A 69 -0.30 15.59 -5.74
C ASP A 69 -1.54 15.61 -6.64
N GLY A 70 -2.62 16.19 -6.13
CA GLY A 70 -3.87 16.38 -6.85
C GLY A 70 -4.36 17.81 -6.69
N THR A 71 -4.98 18.34 -7.74
CA THR A 71 -5.63 19.64 -7.72
C THR A 71 -6.88 19.61 -8.58
N ASP A 72 -7.90 20.37 -8.20
CA ASP A 72 -9.08 20.55 -9.03
C ASP A 72 -8.79 21.51 -10.21
N ALA A 73 -9.68 21.53 -11.20
CA ALA A 73 -9.51 22.37 -12.39
C ALA A 73 -9.51 23.88 -12.08
N GLY A 74 -10.20 24.29 -11.02
CA GLY A 74 -10.26 25.68 -10.55
C GLY A 74 -9.07 26.08 -9.67
N ARG A 75 -8.18 25.13 -9.32
CA ARG A 75 -7.04 25.33 -8.39
C ARG A 75 -7.50 25.89 -7.04
N VAL A 76 -8.68 25.46 -6.60
CA VAL A 76 -9.28 25.80 -5.31
C VAL A 76 -8.73 24.91 -4.21
N ALA A 77 -8.53 23.62 -4.49
CA ALA A 77 -7.96 22.64 -3.58
C ALA A 77 -6.69 22.03 -4.19
N TRP A 78 -5.70 21.84 -3.34
CA TRP A 78 -4.52 21.05 -3.62
C TRP A 78 -4.33 20.08 -2.45
N LEU A 79 -4.01 18.83 -2.75
CA LEU A 79 -3.71 17.85 -1.72
C LEU A 79 -2.62 16.89 -2.15
N ARG A 80 -2.05 16.20 -1.17
CA ARG A 80 -1.02 15.19 -1.34
C ARG A 80 -1.40 13.90 -0.65
N LEU A 81 -1.39 12.80 -1.40
CA LEU A 81 -1.53 11.45 -0.87
C LEU A 81 -0.17 10.76 -0.82
N ASP A 82 0.03 9.85 0.13
CA ASP A 82 1.13 8.88 0.03
C ASP A 82 0.76 7.67 -0.84
N PHE A 83 1.70 6.74 -1.03
CA PHE A 83 1.47 5.53 -1.82
C PHE A 83 0.32 4.64 -1.32
N THR A 84 -0.02 4.72 -0.03
CA THR A 84 -1.15 3.99 0.57
C THR A 84 -2.49 4.69 0.37
N GLY A 85 -2.50 5.92 -0.17
CA GLY A 85 -3.71 6.73 -0.32
C GLY A 85 -4.07 7.54 0.93
N ARG A 86 -3.17 7.62 1.93
CA ARG A 86 -3.40 8.46 3.11
C ARG A 86 -3.14 9.92 2.79
N LEU A 87 -4.01 10.79 3.29
CA LEU A 87 -3.84 12.23 3.18
C LEU A 87 -2.61 12.67 3.98
N ARG A 88 -1.70 13.40 3.33
CA ARG A 88 -0.51 13.99 3.96
C ARG A 88 -0.61 15.48 4.10
N GLU A 89 -1.20 16.14 3.11
CA GLU A 89 -1.31 17.59 3.06
C GLU A 89 -2.59 17.96 2.32
N LEU A 90 -3.26 19.01 2.80
CA LEU A 90 -4.42 19.63 2.16
C LEU A 90 -4.24 21.13 2.28
N SER A 91 -4.42 21.83 1.17
CA SER A 91 -4.37 23.28 1.11
C SER A 91 -5.51 23.80 0.25
N LEU A 92 -6.07 24.92 0.69
CA LEU A 92 -7.17 25.59 0.00
C LEU A 92 -6.70 26.97 -0.48
N SER A 93 -7.16 27.37 -1.65
CA SER A 93 -6.94 28.71 -2.18
C SER A 93 -7.62 29.75 -1.27
N PRO A 94 -6.99 30.91 -1.02
CA PRO A 94 -7.63 32.01 -0.29
C PRO A 94 -8.95 32.50 -0.92
N THR A 95 -9.22 32.17 -2.19
CA THR A 95 -10.44 32.55 -2.92
C THR A 95 -11.66 31.71 -2.55
N ILE A 96 -11.56 30.80 -1.57
CA ILE A 96 -12.69 29.96 -1.13
C ILE A 96 -13.82 30.78 -0.50
N ASP A 97 -13.51 31.98 0.01
CA ASP A 97 -14.46 32.94 0.58
C ASP A 97 -15.57 33.35 -0.39
N ARG A 98 -15.30 33.25 -1.70
CA ARG A 98 -16.25 33.56 -2.78
C ARG A 98 -17.03 32.34 -3.26
N LEU A 99 -16.72 31.16 -2.73
CA LEU A 99 -17.30 29.90 -3.15
C LEU A 99 -18.30 29.40 -2.11
N SER A 100 -19.30 28.65 -2.59
CA SER A 100 -20.19 27.94 -1.68
C SER A 100 -19.45 26.78 -1.02
N ASN A 101 -19.89 26.41 0.18
CA ASN A 101 -19.45 25.19 0.88
C ASN A 101 -19.38 23.98 -0.05
N LYS A 102 -20.45 23.77 -0.84
CA LYS A 102 -20.51 22.66 -1.80
C LYS A 102 -19.41 22.75 -2.85
N ALA A 103 -19.16 23.93 -3.42
CA ALA A 103 -18.12 24.09 -4.43
C ALA A 103 -16.72 23.80 -3.87
N VAL A 104 -16.45 24.15 -2.62
CA VAL A 104 -15.17 23.83 -1.96
C VAL A 104 -15.05 22.34 -1.68
N ALA A 105 -16.11 21.70 -1.18
CA ALA A 105 -16.13 20.26 -0.96
C ALA A 105 -15.94 19.48 -2.27
N ASP A 106 -16.67 19.85 -3.33
CA ASP A 106 -16.54 19.26 -4.67
C ASP A 106 -15.11 19.46 -5.23
N ALA A 107 -14.45 20.59 -4.94
CA ALA A 107 -13.06 20.82 -5.32
C ALA A 107 -12.08 19.89 -4.57
N ILE A 108 -12.29 19.66 -3.28
CA ILE A 108 -11.46 18.70 -2.51
C ILE A 108 -11.64 17.28 -3.06
N GLU A 109 -12.87 16.85 -3.35
CA GLU A 109 -13.15 15.55 -3.95
C GLU A 109 -12.53 15.40 -5.35
N ALA A 110 -12.55 16.46 -6.16
CA ALA A 110 -11.92 16.49 -7.47
C ALA A 110 -10.38 16.41 -7.36
N ALA A 111 -9.78 17.16 -6.44
CA ALA A 111 -8.34 17.09 -6.16
C ALA A 111 -7.94 15.69 -5.67
N TRP A 112 -8.76 15.05 -4.82
CA TRP A 112 -8.56 13.67 -4.38
C TRP A 112 -8.55 12.68 -5.55
N THR A 113 -9.55 12.80 -6.42
CA THR A 113 -9.68 11.96 -7.61
C THR A 113 -8.45 12.11 -8.52
N ALA A 114 -7.93 13.33 -8.68
CA ALA A 114 -6.71 13.58 -9.45
C ALA A 114 -5.47 12.93 -8.82
N ALA A 115 -5.30 13.04 -7.49
CA ALA A 115 -4.19 12.40 -6.78
C ALA A 115 -4.26 10.86 -6.87
N GLU A 116 -5.46 10.28 -6.72
CA GLU A 116 -5.69 8.82 -6.87
C GLU A 116 -5.41 8.33 -8.30
N ALA A 117 -5.74 9.13 -9.30
CA ALA A 117 -5.40 8.83 -10.69
C ALA A 117 -3.88 8.80 -10.91
N ALA A 118 -3.16 9.80 -10.39
CA ALA A 118 -1.69 9.84 -10.44
C ALA A 118 -1.06 8.64 -9.71
N ARG A 119 -1.59 8.28 -8.54
CA ARG A 119 -1.16 7.10 -7.77
C ARG A 119 -1.39 5.80 -8.52
N SER A 120 -2.56 5.66 -9.15
CA SER A 120 -2.91 4.48 -9.93
C SER A 120 -2.06 4.35 -11.20
N GLU A 121 -1.76 5.47 -11.88
CA GLU A 121 -0.84 5.49 -13.02
C GLU A 121 0.58 5.05 -12.60
N HIS A 122 1.04 5.52 -11.44
CA HIS A 122 2.33 5.12 -10.90
C HIS A 122 2.40 3.62 -10.62
N VAL A 123 1.35 3.03 -10.00
CA VAL A 123 1.28 1.57 -9.80
C VAL A 123 1.34 0.82 -11.12
N LEU A 124 0.57 1.23 -12.13
CA LEU A 124 0.60 0.62 -13.47
C LEU A 124 1.96 0.74 -14.16
N ARG A 125 2.71 1.82 -13.89
CA ARG A 125 4.07 2.00 -14.38
C ARG A 125 5.03 1.05 -13.68
N LEU A 126 4.95 0.93 -12.36
CA LEU A 126 5.75 -0.01 -11.58
C LEU A 126 5.53 -1.46 -12.00
N GLU A 127 4.27 -1.86 -12.24
CA GLU A 127 3.96 -3.21 -12.71
C GLU A 127 4.62 -3.54 -14.06
N ARG A 128 4.72 -2.56 -14.96
CA ARG A 128 5.41 -2.70 -16.25
C ARG A 128 6.93 -2.73 -16.09
N ASP A 129 7.47 -1.76 -15.36
CA ASP A 129 8.93 -1.58 -15.22
C ASP A 129 9.58 -2.67 -14.37
N ARG A 130 8.80 -3.31 -13.48
CA ARG A 130 9.26 -4.33 -12.53
C ARG A 130 8.65 -5.70 -12.78
N ALA A 131 8.33 -6.02 -14.04
CA ALA A 131 7.76 -7.30 -14.44
C ALA A 131 8.58 -8.52 -13.96
N ALA A 132 9.91 -8.37 -13.80
CA ALA A 132 10.77 -9.43 -13.27
C ALA A 132 10.43 -9.82 -11.82
N LEU A 133 10.06 -8.86 -10.96
CA LEU A 133 9.60 -9.13 -9.60
C LEU A 133 8.26 -9.89 -9.60
N LEU A 134 7.37 -9.56 -10.54
CA LEU A 134 6.09 -10.24 -10.71
C LEU A 134 6.26 -11.66 -11.26
N ALA A 135 7.17 -11.86 -12.21
CA ALA A 135 7.45 -13.16 -12.82
C ALA A 135 8.08 -14.15 -11.84
N GLY A 136 8.87 -13.66 -10.87
CA GLY A 136 9.46 -14.46 -9.79
C GLY A 136 8.54 -14.71 -8.60
N ARG A 137 7.28 -14.27 -8.66
CA ARG A 137 6.35 -14.36 -7.54
C ARG A 137 5.98 -15.82 -7.26
N VAL A 138 6.31 -16.28 -6.05
CA VAL A 138 5.80 -17.54 -5.50
C VAL A 138 4.30 -17.37 -5.22
N PRO A 139 3.46 -18.40 -5.46
CA PRO A 139 2.07 -18.37 -5.03
C PRO A 139 1.94 -17.89 -3.59
N ASP A 140 1.00 -16.97 -3.37
CA ASP A 140 0.78 -16.30 -2.09
C ASP A 140 -0.71 -16.47 -1.71
N PRO A 141 -1.11 -17.68 -1.24
CA PRO A 141 -2.51 -17.98 -0.94
C PRO A 141 -3.08 -17.10 0.16
N LEU A 142 -2.25 -16.67 1.09
CA LEU A 142 -2.65 -15.75 2.15
C LEU A 142 -2.97 -14.37 1.58
N GLY A 143 -2.09 -13.82 0.72
CA GLY A 143 -2.36 -12.56 0.05
C GLY A 143 -3.58 -12.63 -0.88
N ASP A 144 -3.82 -13.77 -1.53
CA ASP A 144 -5.06 -14.01 -2.30
C ASP A 144 -6.29 -13.97 -1.38
N ALA A 145 -6.26 -14.69 -0.24
CA ALA A 145 -7.35 -14.68 0.73
C ALA A 145 -7.64 -13.29 1.30
N ILE A 146 -6.60 -12.50 1.58
CA ILE A 146 -6.71 -11.10 2.01
C ILE A 146 -7.40 -10.27 0.92
N ARG A 147 -6.93 -10.33 -0.34
CA ARG A 147 -7.54 -9.60 -1.46
C ARG A 147 -9.02 -9.96 -1.63
N ASP A 148 -9.35 -11.24 -1.57
CA ASP A 148 -10.74 -11.72 -1.66
C ASP A 148 -11.60 -11.25 -0.48
N ARG A 149 -11.02 -11.15 0.71
CA ARG A 149 -11.73 -10.65 1.90
C ARG A 149 -11.98 -9.15 1.78
N VAL A 150 -10.99 -8.37 1.36
CA VAL A 150 -11.12 -6.93 1.10
C VAL A 150 -12.16 -6.67 0.00
N ALA A 151 -12.13 -7.43 -1.09
CA ALA A 151 -13.10 -7.32 -2.19
C ALA A 151 -14.55 -7.52 -1.71
N ARG A 152 -14.78 -8.44 -0.77
CA ARG A 152 -16.10 -8.69 -0.16
C ARG A 152 -16.55 -7.59 0.81
N SER A 153 -15.63 -6.78 1.30
CA SER A 153 -15.89 -5.67 2.23
C SER A 153 -15.87 -4.30 1.54
N THR A 154 -15.92 -4.25 0.21
CA THR A 154 -15.87 -3.00 -0.58
C THR A 154 -17.03 -2.03 -0.33
N ALA A 155 -18.15 -2.53 0.19
CA ALA A 155 -19.30 -1.71 0.57
C ALA A 155 -19.18 -1.05 1.96
N GLU A 156 -18.16 -1.40 2.76
CA GLU A 156 -17.96 -0.80 4.08
C GLU A 156 -17.58 0.69 3.95
N ARG A 157 -18.25 1.54 4.73
CA ARG A 157 -18.06 3.00 4.76
C ARG A 157 -17.80 3.47 6.19
N PHE A 158 -16.92 4.44 6.34
CA PHE A 158 -16.52 5.03 7.61
C PHE A 158 -16.75 6.52 7.54
N ALA A 159 -17.72 7.01 8.31
CA ALA A 159 -18.06 8.42 8.37
C ALA A 159 -17.76 9.02 9.74
N HIS A 160 -17.46 10.31 9.75
CA HIS A 160 -17.36 11.12 10.96
C HIS A 160 -17.78 12.55 10.67
N VAL A 161 -18.37 13.17 11.68
CA VAL A 161 -18.73 14.58 11.73
C VAL A 161 -17.92 15.19 12.88
N THR A 162 -17.37 16.39 12.68
CA THR A 162 -16.66 17.12 13.74
C THR A 162 -17.57 17.41 14.93
N ASP A 163 -16.99 17.58 16.12
CA ASP A 163 -17.75 17.86 17.36
C ASP A 163 -18.53 19.19 17.31
N ASP A 164 -18.11 20.13 16.47
CA ASP A 164 -18.75 21.42 16.23
C ASP A 164 -19.70 21.42 15.03
N ASP A 165 -19.97 20.25 14.45
CA ASP A 165 -20.77 20.05 13.24
C ASP A 165 -20.26 20.86 12.02
N LEU A 166 -19.03 21.35 12.01
CA LEU A 166 -18.44 22.10 10.88
C LEU A 166 -18.35 21.24 9.60
N CYS A 167 -17.79 20.04 9.71
CA CYS A 167 -17.44 19.21 8.56
C CYS A 167 -17.73 17.72 8.80
N ALA A 168 -18.11 17.02 7.74
CA ALA A 168 -18.26 15.57 7.72
C ALA A 168 -17.45 14.97 6.56
N ALA A 169 -16.76 13.86 6.82
CA ALA A 169 -16.09 13.08 5.79
C ALA A 169 -16.52 11.62 5.86
N GLU A 170 -16.55 10.96 4.69
CA GLU A 170 -16.75 9.53 4.54
C GLU A 170 -15.61 8.93 3.71
N VAL A 171 -15.07 7.80 4.16
CA VAL A 171 -14.10 6.99 3.40
C VAL A 171 -14.58 5.56 3.23
N ASN A 172 -14.05 4.86 2.23
CA ASN A 172 -14.23 3.41 2.09
C ASN A 172 -13.22 2.64 2.96
N LEU A 173 -13.30 1.29 2.95
CA LEU A 173 -12.36 0.43 3.68
C LEU A 173 -10.88 0.66 3.30
N GLU A 174 -10.59 1.02 2.05
CA GLU A 174 -9.24 1.34 1.59
C GLU A 174 -8.78 2.75 2.04
N GLY A 175 -9.62 3.50 2.76
CA GLY A 175 -9.33 4.87 3.19
C GLY A 175 -9.49 5.92 2.09
N ARG A 176 -10.06 5.57 0.93
CA ARG A 176 -10.33 6.55 -0.14
C ARG A 176 -11.51 7.43 0.24
N LEU A 177 -11.37 8.75 0.02
CA LEU A 177 -12.46 9.70 0.20
C LEU A 177 -13.64 9.36 -0.71
N VAL A 178 -14.81 9.28 -0.11
CA VAL A 178 -16.09 8.99 -0.78
C VAL A 178 -16.92 10.25 -0.85
N GLU A 179 -16.93 11.02 0.23
CA GLU A 179 -17.72 12.24 0.35
C GLU A 179 -17.09 13.17 1.39
N LEU A 180 -17.17 14.47 1.13
CA LEU A 180 -16.86 15.53 2.08
C LEU A 180 -17.98 16.57 2.08
N LYS A 181 -18.38 17.06 3.26
CA LYS A 181 -19.40 18.10 3.40
C LYS A 181 -19.01 19.11 4.46
N PHE A 182 -19.32 20.38 4.23
CA PHE A 182 -19.39 21.39 5.29
C PHE A 182 -20.85 21.59 5.68
N LEU A 183 -21.19 21.37 6.94
CA LEU A 183 -22.59 21.30 7.39
C LEU A 183 -23.10 22.62 7.95
N VAL A 184 -22.22 23.49 8.46
CA VAL A 184 -22.60 24.84 8.91
C VAL A 184 -22.76 25.81 7.73
N PRO A 185 -23.75 26.72 7.77
CA PRO A 185 -23.82 27.81 6.80
C PRO A 185 -22.52 28.63 6.78
N ASN A 186 -22.12 29.14 5.61
CA ASN A 186 -21.00 30.07 5.46
C ASN A 186 -19.64 29.61 6.03
N ALA A 187 -19.40 28.30 6.15
CA ALA A 187 -18.12 27.73 6.61
C ALA A 187 -16.90 28.34 5.89
N THR A 188 -17.04 28.66 4.60
CA THR A 188 -15.97 29.23 3.76
C THR A 188 -15.74 30.74 3.98
N VAL A 189 -16.69 31.43 4.63
CA VAL A 189 -16.64 32.87 4.92
C VAL A 189 -16.22 33.12 6.37
N ASP A 190 -16.73 32.29 7.29
CA ASP A 190 -16.54 32.46 8.73
C ASP A 190 -15.23 31.84 9.24
N THR A 191 -14.61 30.97 8.44
CA THR A 191 -13.35 30.29 8.75
C THR A 191 -12.30 30.62 7.70
N ASP A 192 -11.08 30.96 8.12
CA ASP A 192 -9.99 31.16 7.18
C ASP A 192 -9.63 29.86 6.44
N CYS A 193 -9.00 30.00 5.27
CA CYS A 193 -8.72 28.86 4.40
C CYS A 193 -7.76 27.83 5.00
N GLU A 194 -6.85 28.26 5.88
CA GLU A 194 -5.86 27.38 6.51
C GLU A 194 -6.53 26.55 7.59
N ALA A 195 -7.31 27.17 8.47
CA ALA A 195 -8.09 26.51 9.52
C ALA A 195 -9.16 25.58 8.94
N LEU A 196 -9.80 25.97 7.82
CA LEU A 196 -10.77 25.11 7.14
C LEU A 196 -10.08 23.88 6.52
N ALA A 197 -8.90 24.07 5.91
CA ALA A 197 -8.09 22.97 5.36
C ALA A 197 -7.59 22.03 6.47
N GLU A 198 -7.09 22.57 7.57
CA GLU A 198 -6.65 21.79 8.74
C GLU A 198 -7.81 20.97 9.32
N THR A 199 -8.99 21.58 9.47
CA THR A 199 -10.17 20.88 9.98
C THR A 199 -10.59 19.76 9.05
N ALA A 200 -10.72 20.04 7.75
CA ALA A 200 -11.07 19.01 6.76
C ALA A 200 -10.04 17.87 6.74
N ALA A 201 -8.74 18.20 6.80
CA ALA A 201 -7.67 17.22 6.85
C ALA A 201 -7.73 16.34 8.11
N ALA A 202 -8.00 16.94 9.28
CA ALA A 202 -8.12 16.22 10.54
C ALA A 202 -9.29 15.21 10.53
N VAL A 203 -10.45 15.61 10.00
CA VAL A 203 -11.63 14.72 9.88
C VAL A 203 -11.33 13.57 8.94
N ILE A 204 -10.74 13.85 7.77
CA ILE A 204 -10.34 12.83 6.80
C ILE A 204 -9.34 11.86 7.44
N ALA A 205 -8.31 12.37 8.12
CA ALA A 205 -7.30 11.53 8.78
C ALA A 205 -7.93 10.63 9.85
N LEU A 206 -8.91 11.13 10.62
CA LEU A 206 -9.63 10.36 11.63
C LEU A 206 -10.44 9.23 11.01
N VAL A 207 -11.20 9.48 9.94
CA VAL A 207 -11.95 8.40 9.26
C VAL A 207 -11.03 7.40 8.56
N GLN A 208 -9.89 7.87 8.01
CA GLN A 208 -8.86 6.99 7.46
C GLN A 208 -8.23 6.09 8.54
N ALA A 209 -8.04 6.58 9.76
CA ALA A 209 -7.54 5.78 10.87
C ALA A 209 -8.52 4.66 11.24
N ARG A 210 -9.83 4.96 11.32
CA ARG A 210 -10.88 3.95 11.56
C ARG A 210 -10.93 2.89 10.46
N ALA A 211 -10.85 3.30 9.20
CA ALA A 211 -10.79 2.37 8.08
C ALA A 211 -9.54 1.48 8.16
N ALA A 212 -8.39 2.03 8.57
CA ALA A 212 -7.14 1.28 8.73
C ALA A 212 -7.19 0.27 9.89
N GLU A 213 -7.85 0.60 11.00
CA GLU A 213 -8.12 -0.34 12.09
C GLU A 213 -8.96 -1.51 11.57
N ARG A 214 -10.05 -1.20 10.86
CA ARG A 214 -10.91 -2.23 10.26
C ARG A 214 -10.17 -3.10 9.24
N MET A 215 -9.33 -2.50 8.40
CA MET A 215 -8.48 -3.23 7.46
C MET A 215 -7.53 -4.19 8.20
N SER A 216 -6.98 -3.75 9.33
CA SER A 216 -6.09 -4.58 10.16
C SER A 216 -6.82 -5.78 10.75
N GLU A 217 -8.07 -5.63 11.18
CA GLU A 217 -8.92 -6.74 11.63
C GLU A 217 -9.23 -7.72 10.49
N VAL A 218 -9.51 -7.20 9.30
CA VAL A 218 -9.75 -8.01 8.10
C VAL A 218 -8.52 -8.88 7.80
N VAL A 219 -7.32 -8.29 7.81
CA VAL A 219 -6.05 -9.02 7.62
C VAL A 219 -5.83 -10.04 8.73
N ALA A 220 -6.04 -9.66 10.00
CA ALA A 220 -5.87 -10.56 11.14
C ALA A 220 -6.80 -11.79 11.06
N SER A 221 -8.03 -11.60 10.56
CA SER A 221 -9.00 -12.70 10.37
C SER A 221 -8.60 -13.71 9.30
N CYS A 222 -7.67 -13.36 8.41
CA CYS A 222 -7.11 -14.27 7.41
C CYS A 222 -5.85 -15.01 7.90
N LEU A 223 -5.27 -14.57 9.03
CA LEU A 223 -4.06 -15.15 9.62
C LEU A 223 -4.37 -16.22 10.69
N GLY A 224 -5.61 -16.29 11.17
CA GLY A 224 -6.11 -17.27 12.15
C GLY A 224 -6.98 -18.34 11.51
#